data_AF-A0A759RRU5-F1
#
_entry.id   AF-A0A759RRU5-F1
#
_cell.length_a   1.000
_cell.length_b   1.000
_cell.length_c   1.000
_cell.angle_alpha   90.00
_cell.angle_beta   90.00
_cell.angle_gamma   90.00
#
_symmetry.space_group_name_H-M   'P 1'
#
loop_
_entity.id
_entity.type
_entity.pdbx_description
1 polymer ?
#
loop_
_entity_poly.entity_id
_entity_poly.type
_entity_poly.pdbx_seq_one_letter_code
_entity_poly.pdbx_strand_id
1 'polypeptide(L)'
;MQKYTPDDIARFITGRLLNNHDTAGLPWQGHPATVPEHAVTGQPFTGINVLLLWQAMQRYSLNCNRWLTGDDLRQAGGTVIPGQKPVMLVRYRPALSLMKVINLAQCEGLPDALQPGWPLPPQPAANHGVISRLVTASGVPVVFREGAEPVYRPLHDRIELAPVRYDGRSYGAESSMTDGNEMLRLLVQASG
;
A
#
# COMPACT_ATOMS: atom_id res chain seq x y z
N MET A 1 25.42 22.34 -1.56
CA MET A 1 24.26 21.48 -1.32
C MET A 1 24.41 20.90 0.08
N GLN A 2 23.55 21.28 1.02
CA GLN A 2 23.67 20.82 2.41
C GLN A 2 23.43 19.31 2.42
N LYS A 3 24.46 18.53 2.79
CA LYS A 3 24.35 17.08 2.89
C LYS A 3 23.65 16.79 4.21
N TYR A 4 22.38 16.39 4.13
CA TYR A 4 21.68 15.84 5.30
C TYR A 4 22.34 14.53 5.71
N THR A 5 22.60 14.36 7.01
CA THR A 5 23.03 13.07 7.54
C THR A 5 21.85 12.08 7.53
N PRO A 6 22.10 10.77 7.61
CA PRO A 6 21.03 9.79 7.79
C PRO A 6 20.10 10.10 8.97
N ASP A 7 20.66 10.59 10.08
CA ASP A 7 19.91 10.96 11.28
C ASP A 7 19.02 12.19 11.04
N ASP A 8 19.50 13.17 10.27
CA ASP A 8 18.69 14.34 9.90
C ASP A 8 17.50 13.92 9.04
N ILE A 9 17.73 13.00 8.10
CA ILE A 9 16.67 12.46 7.24
C ILE A 9 15.67 11.68 8.10
N ALA A 10 16.14 10.79 8.99
CA ALA A 10 15.27 10.03 9.87
C ALA A 10 14.41 10.95 10.76
N ARG A 11 15.03 11.96 11.39
CA ARG A 11 14.33 12.95 12.23
C ARG A 11 13.31 13.75 11.43
N PHE A 12 13.67 14.19 10.21
CA PHE A 12 12.77 14.89 9.31
C PHE A 12 11.53 14.04 8.98
N ILE A 13 11.74 12.76 8.62
CA ILE A 13 10.67 11.84 8.27
C ILE A 13 9.78 11.55 9.48
N THR A 14 10.37 11.25 10.64
CA THR A 14 9.61 11.01 11.88
C THR A 14 8.77 12.23 12.26
N GLY A 15 9.35 13.43 12.26
CA GLY A 15 8.61 14.66 12.55
C GLY A 15 7.45 14.88 11.58
N ARG A 16 7.66 14.58 10.29
CA ARG A 16 6.59 14.67 9.28
C ARG A 16 5.46 13.66 9.52
N LEU A 17 5.78 12.41 9.86
CA LEU A 17 4.77 11.39 10.16
C LEU A 17 4.00 11.70 11.44
N LEU A 18 4.66 12.25 12.46
CA LEU A 18 4.02 12.61 13.73
C LEU A 18 3.13 13.85 13.62
N ASN A 19 3.49 14.80 12.74
CA ASN A 19 2.72 16.01 12.47
C ASN A 19 1.48 15.75 11.59
N ASN A 20 0.76 14.65 11.84
CA ASN A 20 -0.45 14.26 11.13
C ASN A 20 -1.74 14.87 11.71
N HIS A 21 -1.62 15.85 12.61
CA HIS A 21 -2.74 16.41 13.37
C HIS A 21 -3.83 17.04 12.49
N ASP A 22 -3.48 17.50 11.29
CA ASP A 22 -4.39 18.15 10.35
C ASP A 22 -5.23 17.14 9.53
N THR A 23 -4.96 15.84 9.63
CA THR A 23 -5.63 14.77 8.86
C THR A 23 -6.23 13.74 9.82
N ALA A 24 -7.40 13.18 9.46
CA ALA A 24 -8.05 12.17 10.28
C ALA A 24 -7.29 10.83 10.23
N GLY A 25 -6.73 10.40 11.36
CA GLY A 25 -6.10 9.09 11.54
C GLY A 25 -4.60 9.05 11.24
N LEU A 26 -4.04 7.85 11.20
CA LEU A 26 -2.63 7.62 10.86
C LEU A 26 -2.46 7.49 9.33
N PRO A 27 -1.27 7.78 8.74
CA PRO A 27 -1.07 7.72 7.29
C PRO A 27 -1.36 6.36 6.63
N TRP A 28 -1.32 5.27 7.40
CA TRP A 28 -1.64 3.91 6.96
C TRP A 28 -3.11 3.51 7.21
N GLN A 29 -3.95 4.42 7.70
CA GLN A 29 -5.37 4.22 7.92
C GLN A 29 -6.19 4.97 6.85
N GLY A 30 -7.28 4.35 6.37
CA GLY A 30 -8.31 5.03 5.57
C GLY A 30 -7.91 5.45 4.15
N HIS A 31 -6.98 4.76 3.48
CA HIS A 31 -6.54 5.15 2.14
C HIS A 31 -7.32 4.43 1.01
N PRO A 32 -7.67 5.14 -0.09
CA PRO A 32 -8.23 4.52 -1.30
C PRO A 32 -7.18 3.62 -1.96
N ALA A 33 -7.25 2.32 -1.66
CA ALA A 33 -6.92 1.13 -2.44
C ALA A 33 -5.65 1.02 -3.34
N THR A 34 -4.78 2.03 -3.49
CA THR A 34 -3.60 1.93 -4.38
C THR A 34 -2.30 2.42 -3.80
N VAL A 35 -1.24 1.70 -4.13
CA VAL A 35 0.14 2.12 -3.93
C VAL A 35 0.45 3.28 -4.89
N PRO A 36 1.05 4.38 -4.41
CA PRO A 36 1.52 5.46 -5.26
C PRO A 36 2.59 4.97 -6.24
N GLU A 37 2.62 5.52 -7.45
CA GLU A 37 3.54 5.12 -8.51
C GLU A 37 4.26 6.30 -9.15
N HIS A 38 5.44 6.02 -9.69
CA HIS A 38 6.19 6.95 -10.51
C HIS A 38 5.51 7.09 -11.87
N ALA A 39 5.09 8.30 -12.23
CA ALA A 39 4.21 8.52 -13.37
C ALA A 39 4.82 8.11 -14.72
N VAL A 40 6.14 8.29 -14.90
CA VAL A 40 6.82 7.94 -16.16
C VAL A 40 7.07 6.44 -16.31
N THR A 41 7.40 5.74 -15.22
CA THR A 41 7.91 4.36 -15.28
C THR A 41 6.88 3.32 -14.82
N GLY A 42 5.78 3.76 -14.18
CA GLY A 42 4.79 2.88 -13.55
C GLY A 42 5.32 2.12 -12.33
N GLN A 43 6.55 2.41 -11.88
CA GLN A 43 7.14 1.71 -10.74
C GLN A 43 6.45 2.16 -9.45
N PRO A 44 5.94 1.25 -8.62
CA PRO A 44 5.35 1.61 -7.34
C PRO A 44 6.44 2.15 -6.39
N PHE A 45 6.10 3.17 -5.62
CA PHE A 45 6.93 3.58 -4.49
C PHE A 45 6.89 2.51 -3.40
N THR A 46 7.97 2.42 -2.61
CA THR A 46 8.13 1.39 -1.59
C THR A 46 8.45 1.98 -0.21
N GLY A 47 8.15 1.21 0.84
CA GLY A 47 8.51 1.52 2.21
C GLY A 47 7.92 2.86 2.69
N ILE A 48 8.72 3.66 3.38
CA ILE A 48 8.30 4.93 3.99
C ILE A 48 7.72 5.93 2.99
N ASN A 49 8.15 5.88 1.72
CA ASN A 49 7.68 6.79 0.69
C ASN A 49 6.19 6.61 0.41
N VAL A 50 5.66 5.39 0.54
CA VAL A 50 4.21 5.13 0.41
C VAL A 50 3.44 5.93 1.45
N LEU A 51 3.88 5.90 2.71
CA LEU A 51 3.22 6.60 3.82
C LEU A 51 3.29 8.12 3.67
N LEU A 52 4.44 8.64 3.24
CA LEU A 52 4.65 10.08 3.02
C LEU A 52 3.76 10.63 1.89
N LEU A 53 3.52 9.81 0.86
CA LEU A 53 2.67 10.14 -0.27
C LEU A 53 1.19 10.03 0.10
N TRP A 54 0.76 8.96 0.78
CA TRP A 54 -0.61 8.84 1.30
C TRP A 54 -0.98 9.99 2.24
N GLN A 55 -0.08 10.35 3.15
CA GLN A 55 -0.23 11.55 3.99
C GLN A 55 -0.41 12.82 3.14
N ALA A 56 0.38 12.99 2.09
CA ALA A 56 0.26 14.15 1.21
C ALA A 56 -1.04 14.15 0.41
N MET A 57 -1.51 12.98 -0.05
CA MET A 57 -2.78 12.84 -0.74
C MET A 57 -3.94 13.26 0.15
N GLN A 58 -3.95 12.81 1.40
CA GLN A 58 -4.95 13.23 2.38
C GLN A 58 -4.88 14.74 2.66
N ARG A 59 -3.68 15.26 2.95
CA ARG A 59 -3.47 16.67 3.33
C ARG A 59 -3.85 17.66 2.24
N TYR A 60 -3.62 17.30 0.97
CA TYR A 60 -3.87 18.17 -0.18
C TYR A 60 -5.10 17.75 -0.99
N SER A 61 -5.92 16.83 -0.46
CA SER A 61 -7.10 16.24 -1.14
C SER A 61 -6.79 15.76 -2.56
N LEU A 62 -5.60 15.18 -2.75
CA LEU A 62 -5.16 14.68 -4.06
C LEU A 62 -5.80 13.34 -4.34
N ASN A 63 -6.12 13.17 -5.62
CA ASN A 63 -7.03 12.15 -6.07
C ASN A 63 -6.37 11.26 -7.17
N CYS A 64 -5.08 11.50 -7.42
CA CYS A 64 -4.23 10.76 -8.35
C CYS A 64 -3.08 10.08 -7.60
N ASN A 65 -2.80 8.80 -7.88
CA ASN A 65 -1.70 8.05 -7.26
C ASN A 65 -0.37 8.19 -8.02
N ARG A 66 -0.31 8.98 -9.08
CA ARG A 66 0.87 9.15 -9.94
C ARG A 66 1.68 10.40 -9.55
N TRP A 67 3.00 10.25 -9.51
CA TRP A 67 3.93 11.30 -9.08
C TRP A 67 5.11 11.45 -10.03
N LEU A 68 5.54 12.69 -10.25
CA LEU A 68 6.71 13.05 -11.06
C LEU A 68 7.85 13.52 -10.17
N THR A 69 9.08 13.22 -10.54
CA THR A 69 10.24 13.97 -10.02
C THR A 69 10.30 15.36 -10.65
N GLY A 70 11.10 16.26 -10.07
CA GLY A 70 11.34 17.58 -10.67
C GLY A 70 11.98 17.51 -12.06
N ASP A 71 12.78 16.48 -12.33
CA ASP A 71 13.41 16.27 -13.63
C ASP A 71 12.39 15.77 -14.66
N ASP A 72 11.51 14.84 -14.26
CA ASP A 72 10.43 14.37 -15.14
C ASP A 72 9.49 15.52 -15.54
N LEU A 73 9.11 16.37 -14.57
CA LEU A 73 8.25 17.52 -14.84
C LEU A 73 8.88 18.46 -15.88
N ARG A 74 10.17 18.75 -15.72
CA ARG A 74 10.92 19.60 -16.65
C ARG A 74 11.03 18.97 -18.03
N GLN A 75 11.31 17.66 -18.09
CA GLN A 75 11.41 16.92 -19.35
C GLN A 75 10.06 16.84 -20.07
N ALA A 76 8.97 16.75 -19.33
CA ALA A 76 7.61 16.78 -19.87
C ALA A 76 7.14 18.18 -20.32
N GLY A 77 7.91 19.24 -20.03
CA GLY A 77 7.54 20.62 -20.35
C GLY A 77 6.47 21.22 -19.43
N GLY A 78 6.12 20.53 -18.34
CA GLY A 78 5.10 20.98 -17.41
C GLY A 78 5.63 21.93 -16.33
N THR A 79 4.71 22.59 -15.64
CA THR A 79 4.99 23.47 -14.51
C THR A 79 4.14 23.08 -13.30
N VAL A 80 4.62 23.46 -12.11
CA VAL A 80 3.82 23.31 -10.88
C VAL A 80 2.83 24.48 -10.82
N ILE A 81 1.56 24.17 -10.58
CA ILE A 81 0.51 25.18 -10.42
C ILE A 81 0.90 26.13 -9.26
N PRO A 82 0.79 27.46 -9.42
CA PRO A 82 1.16 28.41 -8.37
C PRO A 82 0.52 28.09 -7.01
N GLY A 83 1.34 28.07 -5.97
CA GLY A 83 0.91 27.76 -4.59
C GLY A 83 0.94 26.26 -4.23
N GLN A 84 1.02 25.36 -5.21
CA GLN A 84 1.21 23.93 -4.95
C GLN A 84 2.64 23.63 -4.51
N LYS A 85 2.80 22.59 -3.68
CA LYS A 85 4.10 22.23 -3.07
C LYS A 85 4.46 20.77 -3.35
N PRO A 86 5.72 20.51 -3.75
CA PRO A 86 6.21 19.15 -3.88
C PRO A 86 6.39 18.48 -2.52
N VAL A 87 6.37 17.16 -2.54
CA VAL A 87 6.59 16.27 -1.40
C VAL A 87 8.04 15.81 -1.38
N MET A 88 8.69 15.88 -0.21
CA MET A 88 10.02 15.30 -0.01
C MET A 88 9.92 13.82 0.36
N LEU A 89 10.65 12.98 -0.36
CA LEU A 89 10.76 11.54 -0.21
C LEU A 89 12.20 11.12 0.06
N VAL A 90 12.38 9.87 0.46
CA VAL A 90 13.68 9.25 0.71
C VAL A 90 14.14 8.48 -0.52
N ARG A 91 15.39 8.70 -0.95
CA ARG A 91 16.08 7.94 -1.98
C ARG A 91 17.20 7.11 -1.34
N TYR A 92 17.28 5.84 -1.70
CA TYR A 92 18.12 4.86 -1.01
C TYR A 92 19.44 4.50 -1.72
N ARG A 93 19.90 5.22 -2.77
CA ARG A 93 21.12 4.82 -3.52
C ARG A 93 21.98 5.96 -4.07
N PRO A 94 23.32 5.81 -4.05
CA PRO A 94 24.12 4.84 -3.26
C PRO A 94 24.16 5.21 -1.76
N ALA A 95 23.73 6.42 -1.41
CA ALA A 95 23.57 6.90 -0.04
C ALA A 95 22.15 7.45 0.17
N LEU A 96 21.74 7.55 1.43
CA LEU A 96 20.46 8.13 1.79
C LEU A 96 20.43 9.61 1.38
N SER A 97 19.41 9.99 0.63
CA SER A 97 19.19 11.38 0.22
C SER A 97 17.71 11.68 0.13
N LEU A 98 17.39 12.97 0.06
CA LEU A 98 16.03 13.43 -0.17
C LEU A 98 15.80 13.71 -1.65
N MET A 99 14.61 13.40 -2.13
CA MET A 99 14.15 13.79 -3.46
C MET A 99 12.80 14.48 -3.37
N LYS A 100 12.53 15.41 -4.28
CA LYS A 100 11.23 16.06 -4.40
C LYS A 100 10.44 15.36 -5.50
N VAL A 101 9.19 15.05 -5.19
CA VAL A 101 8.19 14.63 -6.17
C VAL A 101 6.97 15.51 -6.09
N ILE A 102 6.21 15.59 -7.18
CA ILE A 102 5.00 16.38 -7.30
C ILE A 102 3.89 15.51 -7.90
N ASN A 103 2.67 15.66 -7.43
CA ASN A 103 1.54 14.92 -7.96
C ASN A 103 1.12 15.49 -9.33
N LEU A 104 0.65 14.63 -10.24
CA LEU A 104 0.14 15.08 -11.55
C LEU A 104 -0.99 16.12 -11.41
N ALA A 105 -1.86 15.98 -10.40
CA ALA A 105 -2.95 16.92 -10.13
C ALA A 105 -2.49 18.31 -9.65
N GLN A 106 -1.20 18.47 -9.37
CA GLN A 106 -0.59 19.74 -8.95
C GLN A 106 0.23 20.40 -10.07
N CYS A 107 0.20 19.83 -11.27
CA CYS A 107 0.97 20.30 -12.42
C CYS A 107 0.04 20.76 -13.54
N GLU A 108 0.54 21.63 -14.40
CA GLU A 108 -0.10 22.08 -15.63
C GLU A 108 0.88 21.95 -16.80
N GLY A 109 0.36 22.01 -18.04
CA GLY A 109 1.19 21.89 -19.25
C GLY A 109 1.79 20.49 -19.48
N LEU A 110 1.24 19.45 -18.83
CA LEU A 110 1.66 18.06 -19.04
C LEU A 110 1.09 17.51 -20.37
N PRO A 111 1.82 16.61 -21.06
CA PRO A 111 1.31 15.92 -22.25
C PRO A 111 0.16 14.98 -21.89
N ASP A 112 -0.67 14.62 -22.88
CA ASP A 112 -1.87 13.79 -22.66
C ASP A 112 -1.60 12.44 -21.97
N ALA A 113 -0.43 11.83 -22.23
CA ALA A 113 -0.01 10.59 -21.58
C ALA A 113 0.24 10.72 -20.05
N LEU A 114 0.46 11.95 -19.58
CA LEU A 114 0.67 12.30 -18.17
C LEU A 114 -0.51 13.09 -17.58
N GLN A 115 -1.66 13.08 -18.24
CA GLN A 115 -2.89 13.57 -17.63
C GLN A 115 -3.20 12.72 -16.38
N PRO A 116 -3.68 13.33 -15.28
CA PRO A 116 -4.08 12.58 -14.09
C PRO A 116 -5.23 11.65 -14.47
N GLY A 117 -4.92 10.35 -14.59
CA GLY A 117 -5.91 9.31 -14.83
C GLY A 117 -6.85 9.25 -13.63
N TRP A 118 -8.07 9.75 -13.82
CA TRP A 118 -9.16 9.60 -12.87
C TRP A 118 -10.00 8.37 -13.24
N PRO A 119 -10.50 7.57 -12.29
CA PRO A 119 -10.24 7.58 -10.85
C PRO A 119 -9.29 6.45 -10.42
N LEU A 120 -8.84 6.53 -9.16
CA LEU A 120 -8.32 5.39 -8.40
C LEU A 120 -9.26 4.18 -8.59
N PRO A 121 -8.72 2.96 -8.81
CA PRO A 121 -9.54 1.77 -9.00
C PRO A 121 -10.56 1.65 -7.87
N PRO A 122 -11.79 1.18 -8.17
CA PRO A 122 -12.82 1.01 -7.18
C PRO A 122 -12.32 0.11 -6.05
N GLN A 123 -12.85 0.32 -4.85
CA GLN A 123 -12.54 -0.50 -3.69
C GLN A 123 -12.61 -1.99 -4.09
N PRO A 124 -11.56 -2.79 -3.80
CA PRO A 124 -11.51 -4.18 -4.25
C PRO A 124 -12.78 -4.91 -3.81
N ALA A 125 -13.53 -5.45 -4.76
CA ALA A 125 -14.63 -6.36 -4.44
C ALA A 125 -14.05 -7.56 -3.68
N ALA A 126 -14.79 -8.07 -2.68
CA ALA A 126 -14.40 -9.24 -1.91
C ALA A 126 -14.41 -10.49 -2.83
N ASN A 127 -13.31 -10.71 -3.55
CA ASN A 127 -13.16 -11.86 -4.43
C ASN A 127 -12.39 -12.97 -3.71
N HIS A 128 -13.14 -13.92 -3.16
CA HIS A 128 -12.63 -15.11 -2.46
C HIS A 128 -11.60 -15.89 -3.29
N GLY A 129 -11.72 -15.91 -4.62
CA GLY A 129 -10.78 -16.62 -5.50
C GLY A 129 -9.36 -16.03 -5.51
N VAL A 130 -9.23 -14.70 -5.36
CA VAL A 130 -7.92 -14.03 -5.29
C VAL A 130 -7.25 -14.31 -3.95
N ILE A 131 -8.03 -14.26 -2.86
CA ILE A 131 -7.53 -14.51 -1.50
C ILE A 131 -7.09 -15.96 -1.35
N SER A 132 -7.87 -16.93 -1.84
CA SER A 132 -7.54 -18.35 -1.78
C SER A 132 -6.23 -18.66 -2.51
N ARG A 133 -6.00 -18.06 -3.69
CA ARG A 133 -4.74 -18.21 -4.42
C ARG A 133 -3.55 -17.62 -3.66
N LEU A 134 -3.72 -16.45 -3.03
CA LEU A 134 -2.66 -15.83 -2.23
C LEU A 134 -2.28 -16.71 -1.03
N VAL A 135 -3.27 -17.22 -0.29
CA VAL A 135 -3.04 -18.11 0.85
C VAL A 135 -2.37 -19.41 0.41
N THR A 136 -2.82 -19.99 -0.70
CA THR A 136 -2.21 -21.20 -1.26
C THR A 136 -0.76 -20.95 -1.67
N ALA A 137 -0.49 -19.84 -2.35
CA ALA A 137 0.84 -19.50 -2.82
C ALA A 137 1.81 -19.09 -1.69
N SER A 138 1.31 -18.57 -0.57
CA SER A 138 2.17 -18.21 0.57
C SER A 138 2.74 -19.44 1.29
N GLY A 139 2.08 -20.60 1.17
CA GLY A 139 2.45 -21.82 1.87
C GLY A 139 2.25 -21.76 3.39
N VAL A 140 1.75 -20.64 3.93
CA VAL A 140 1.50 -20.47 5.36
C VAL A 140 0.22 -21.23 5.72
N PRO A 141 0.27 -22.22 6.63
CA PRO A 141 -0.92 -22.95 7.07
C PRO A 141 -1.94 -22.00 7.71
N VAL A 142 -3.21 -22.12 7.30
CA VAL A 142 -4.33 -21.40 7.90
C VAL A 142 -5.28 -22.42 8.52
N VAL A 143 -5.46 -22.32 9.84
CA VAL A 143 -6.30 -23.24 10.61
C VAL A 143 -7.50 -22.49 11.19
N PHE A 144 -8.70 -23.05 10.99
CA PHE A 144 -9.92 -22.49 11.55
C PHE A 144 -10.24 -23.15 12.90
N ARG A 145 -10.48 -22.33 13.93
CA ARG A 145 -10.83 -22.80 15.28
C ARG A 145 -11.99 -21.95 15.81
N GLU A 146 -13.04 -22.60 16.28
CA GLU A 146 -14.17 -21.93 16.94
C GLU A 146 -13.65 -21.12 18.15
N GLY A 147 -14.08 -19.87 18.27
CA GLY A 147 -13.67 -18.95 19.33
C GLY A 147 -12.23 -18.41 19.23
N ALA A 148 -11.47 -18.72 18.19
CA ALA A 148 -10.13 -18.16 18.02
C ALA A 148 -10.16 -16.71 17.53
N GLU A 149 -9.38 -15.83 18.16
CA GLU A 149 -9.08 -14.52 17.59
C GLU A 149 -8.09 -14.66 16.41
N PRO A 150 -8.21 -13.85 15.34
CA PRO A 150 -7.26 -13.85 14.24
C PRO A 150 -5.82 -13.61 14.73
N VAL A 151 -4.94 -14.60 14.60
CA VAL A 151 -3.59 -14.55 15.17
C VAL A 151 -2.59 -15.36 14.35
N TYR A 152 -1.37 -14.84 14.22
CA TYR A 152 -0.23 -15.63 13.75
C TYR A 152 0.47 -16.29 14.94
N ARG A 153 0.75 -17.60 14.85
CA ARG A 153 1.39 -18.44 15.88
C ARG A 153 2.83 -18.76 15.47
N PRO A 154 3.85 -17.99 15.94
CA PRO A 154 5.22 -18.13 15.45
C PRO A 154 5.84 -19.51 15.71
N LEU A 155 5.58 -20.09 16.89
CA LEU A 155 6.11 -21.40 17.26
C LEU A 155 5.70 -22.53 16.29
N HIS A 156 4.54 -22.38 15.67
CA HIS A 156 3.98 -23.37 14.76
C HIS A 156 3.92 -22.88 13.30
N ASP A 157 4.47 -21.69 13.05
CA ASP A 157 4.43 -20.99 11.77
C ASP A 157 3.07 -21.06 11.03
N ARG A 158 1.99 -20.69 11.73
CA ARG A 158 0.63 -20.76 11.16
C ARG A 158 -0.24 -19.57 11.53
N ILE A 159 -1.29 -19.35 10.75
CA ILE A 159 -2.35 -18.41 11.05
C ILE A 159 -3.55 -19.19 11.63
N GLU A 160 -4.11 -18.71 12.73
CA GLU A 160 -5.35 -19.21 13.31
C GLU A 160 -6.46 -18.16 13.13
N LEU A 161 -7.62 -18.58 12.64
CA LEU A 161 -8.78 -17.72 12.40
C LEU A 161 -10.05 -18.35 13.01
N ALA A 162 -11.01 -17.52 13.42
CA ALA A 162 -12.39 -17.99 13.61
C ALA A 162 -13.03 -18.35 12.26
N PRO A 163 -13.87 -19.39 12.21
CA PRO A 163 -14.71 -19.64 11.03
C PRO A 163 -15.63 -18.44 10.80
N VAL A 164 -15.75 -18.00 9.54
CA VAL A 164 -16.58 -16.85 9.17
C VAL A 164 -17.96 -17.37 8.81
N ARG A 165 -19.00 -16.88 9.51
CA ARG A 165 -20.39 -17.14 9.13
C ARG A 165 -20.86 -16.04 8.20
N TYR A 166 -21.10 -16.38 6.93
CA TYR A 166 -21.70 -15.48 5.96
C TYR A 166 -23.00 -16.11 5.46
N ASP A 167 -24.11 -15.38 5.57
CA ASP A 167 -25.44 -15.83 5.13
C ASP A 167 -25.86 -17.22 5.66
N GLY A 168 -25.68 -17.43 6.96
CA GLY A 168 -26.01 -18.71 7.62
C GLY A 168 -25.11 -19.91 7.26
N ARG A 169 -24.14 -19.73 6.36
CA ARG A 169 -23.15 -20.75 6.00
C ARG A 169 -21.83 -20.50 6.73
N SER A 170 -21.27 -21.55 7.33
CA SER A 170 -19.99 -21.48 8.04
C SER A 170 -18.85 -21.79 7.09
N TYR A 171 -18.18 -20.76 6.58
CA TYR A 171 -16.97 -20.92 5.77
C TYR A 171 -15.78 -21.19 6.70
N GLY A 172 -15.10 -22.31 6.48
CA GLY A 172 -14.03 -22.79 7.38
C GLY A 172 -14.49 -23.78 8.45
N ALA A 173 -15.77 -24.19 8.47
CA ALA A 173 -16.20 -25.41 9.12
C ALA A 173 -16.09 -26.58 8.12
N GLU A 174 -15.63 -27.74 8.58
CA GLU A 174 -15.21 -28.93 7.80
C GLU A 174 -16.19 -29.42 6.71
N SER A 175 -17.44 -28.92 6.67
CA SER A 175 -18.52 -29.47 5.86
C SER A 175 -18.98 -28.62 4.67
N SER A 176 -18.32 -27.49 4.32
CA SER A 176 -18.76 -26.67 3.18
C SER A 176 -17.65 -26.16 2.26
N MET A 177 -16.59 -26.95 2.12
CA MET A 177 -15.62 -26.83 1.03
C MET A 177 -15.74 -28.11 0.21
N THR A 178 -16.51 -28.15 -0.87
CA THR A 178 -16.54 -29.34 -1.76
C THR A 178 -15.86 -29.06 -3.10
N ASP A 179 -15.56 -27.80 -3.43
CA ASP A 179 -14.93 -27.45 -4.72
C ASP A 179 -13.47 -26.94 -4.62
N GLY A 180 -12.91 -26.81 -3.41
CA GLY A 180 -11.50 -26.40 -3.20
C GLY A 180 -10.70 -27.35 -2.31
N ASN A 181 -11.25 -28.53 -2.02
CA ASN A 181 -10.98 -29.27 -0.79
C ASN A 181 -9.92 -30.39 -0.89
N GLU A 182 -9.30 -30.60 -2.04
CA GLU A 182 -8.20 -31.58 -2.14
C GLU A 182 -6.84 -31.00 -1.73
N MET A 183 -6.62 -29.68 -1.82
CA MET A 183 -5.30 -29.11 -1.49
C MET A 183 -5.05 -28.85 0.00
N LEU A 184 -6.10 -28.59 0.80
CA LEU A 184 -5.94 -28.36 2.25
C LEU A 184 -5.85 -29.65 3.07
N ARG A 185 -6.34 -30.78 2.52
CA ARG A 185 -6.24 -32.10 3.18
C ARG A 185 -4.81 -32.68 3.20
N LEU A 186 -3.93 -32.22 2.31
CA LEU A 186 -2.54 -32.71 2.25
C LEU A 186 -1.60 -32.03 3.26
N LEU A 187 -1.98 -30.89 3.85
CA LEU A 187 -1.16 -30.20 4.86
C LEU A 187 -1.41 -30.69 6.30
N VAL A 188 -2.46 -31.49 6.52
CA VAL A 188 -2.80 -32.04 7.85
C VAL A 188 -2.25 -33.47 8.06
N GLN A 189 -1.75 -34.14 7.01
CA GLN A 189 -1.20 -35.50 7.14
C GLN A 189 0.32 -35.59 7.28
N ALA A 190 1.06 -34.47 7.34
CA ALA A 190 2.53 -34.48 7.46
C ALA A 190 3.08 -34.08 8.85
N SER A 191 2.23 -33.71 9.79
CA SER A 191 2.65 -33.37 11.15
C SER A 191 1.67 -34.03 12.12
N GLY A 192 2.08 -35.17 12.70
CA GLY A 192 1.36 -35.81 13.79
C GLY A 192 1.18 -34.91 15.00
#